data_AF-D6VAS1-F1
#
_entry.id   AF-D6VAS1-F1
#
_cell.length_a   1.000
_cell.length_b   1.000
_cell.length_c   1.000
_cell.angle_alpha   90.00
_cell.angle_beta   90.00
_cell.angle_gamma   90.00
#
_symmetry.space_group_name_H-M   'P 1'
#
loop_
_entity.id
_entity.type
_entity.pdbx_description
1 polymer ?
#
loop_
_entity_poly.entity_id
_entity_poly.type
_entity_poly.pdbx_seq_one_letter_code
_entity_poly.pdbx_strand_id
1 'polypeptide(L)'
;MTAQIGIPVDASTEQLRIIIGTLYLSLARAIEHISRTESPSSVDGFKDHFLTALKRGDIDMSLLDDAKTFDLVVSIVEGAMGRMTPQPTDASQVMASHVTLRR
;
A
#
# COMPACT_ATOMS: atom_id res chain seq x y z
N MET A 1 8.94 1.20 -19.12
CA MET A 1 9.80 0.02 -18.92
C MET A 1 9.54 -0.48 -17.51
N THR A 2 8.77 -1.56 -17.35
CA THR A 2 8.59 -2.22 -16.05
C THR A 2 9.82 -3.08 -15.81
N ALA A 3 10.67 -2.68 -14.86
CA ALA A 3 11.78 -3.53 -14.44
C ALA A 3 11.18 -4.80 -13.82
N GLN A 4 11.42 -5.95 -14.42
CA GLN A 4 10.97 -7.22 -13.88
C GLN A 4 11.82 -7.50 -12.63
N ILE A 5 11.20 -7.45 -11.45
CA ILE A 5 11.88 -7.79 -10.21
C ILE A 5 12.01 -9.32 -10.19
N GLY A 6 13.22 -9.82 -10.48
CA GLY A 6 13.53 -11.22 -10.32
C GLY A 6 13.56 -11.58 -8.83
N ILE A 7 12.60 -12.37 -8.37
CA ILE A 7 12.72 -13.01 -7.05
C ILE A 7 13.82 -14.07 -7.18
N PRO A 8 14.84 -14.08 -6.30
CA PRO A 8 15.89 -15.10 -6.34
C PRO A 8 15.26 -16.50 -6.22
N VAL A 9 15.59 -17.40 -7.15
CA VAL A 9 15.03 -18.75 -7.22
C VAL A 9 15.39 -19.59 -5.99
N ASP A 10 16.48 -19.23 -5.32
CA ASP A 10 17.03 -19.85 -4.11
C ASP A 10 16.71 -19.07 -2.82
N ALA A 11 15.80 -18.08 -2.87
CA ALA A 11 15.41 -17.33 -1.69
C ALA A 11 14.76 -18.24 -0.65
N SER A 12 15.33 -18.26 0.56
CA SER A 12 14.73 -18.93 1.70
C SER A 12 13.39 -18.29 2.09
N THR A 13 12.53 -19.04 2.78
CA THR A 13 11.25 -18.53 3.31
C THR A 13 11.43 -17.25 4.14
N GLU A 14 12.54 -17.13 4.88
CA GLU A 14 12.83 -15.93 5.67
C GLU A 14 13.16 -14.73 4.77
N GLN A 15 13.97 -14.93 3.74
CA GLN A 15 14.24 -13.88 2.75
C GLN A 15 12.96 -13.46 2.03
N LEU A 16 12.08 -14.40 1.68
CA LEU A 16 10.78 -14.09 1.08
C LEU A 16 9.91 -13.24 2.01
N ARG A 17 9.87 -13.55 3.31
CA ARG A 17 9.14 -12.74 4.31
C ARG A 17 9.69 -11.32 4.40
N ILE A 18 11.02 -11.16 4.41
CA ILE A 18 11.67 -9.85 4.44
C ILE A 18 11.36 -9.06 3.16
N ILE A 19 11.43 -9.70 1.99
CA ILE A 19 11.11 -9.08 0.70
C ILE A 19 9.65 -8.60 0.71
N ILE A 20 8.70 -9.46 1.08
CA ILE A 20 7.28 -9.12 1.15
C ILE A 20 7.04 -7.98 2.15
N GLY A 21 7.63 -8.05 3.34
CA GLY A 21 7.51 -7.01 4.36
C GLY A 21 8.06 -5.67 3.88
N THR A 22 9.19 -5.68 3.18
CA THR A 22 9.80 -4.47 2.61
C THR A 22 8.90 -3.87 1.52
N LEU A 23 8.37 -4.68 0.61
CA LEU A 23 7.45 -4.23 -0.43
C LEU A 23 6.18 -3.59 0.18
N TYR A 24 5.64 -4.19 1.25
CA TYR A 24 4.51 -3.63 1.99
C TYR A 24 4.84 -2.27 2.60
N LEU A 25 6.00 -2.12 3.24
CA LEU A 25 6.45 -0.85 3.81
C LEU A 25 6.68 0.21 2.72
N SER A 26 7.24 -0.17 1.58
CA SER A 26 7.42 0.72 0.43
C SER A 26 6.08 1.23 -0.11
N LEU A 27 5.08 0.35 -0.22
CA LEU A 27 3.72 0.74 -0.63
C LEU A 27 3.07 1.69 0.38
N ALA A 28 3.19 1.40 1.68
CA ALA A 28 2.69 2.28 2.73
C ALA A 28 3.32 3.68 2.65
N ARG A 29 4.63 3.76 2.39
CA ARG A 29 5.34 5.02 2.19
C ARG A 29 4.88 5.78 0.95
N ALA A 30 4.60 5.08 -0.16
CA ALA A 30 4.05 5.70 -1.35
C ALA A 30 2.66 6.32 -1.09
N ILE A 31 1.78 5.59 -0.40
CA ILE A 31 0.45 6.08 -0.01
C ILE A 31 0.56 7.27 0.95
N GLU A 32 1.44 7.18 1.95
CA GLU A 32 1.72 8.30 2.86
C GLU A 32 2.17 9.54 2.08
N HIS A 33 3.04 9.38 1.08
CA HIS A 33 3.49 10.48 0.24
C HIS A 33 2.32 11.10 -0.53
N ILE A 34 1.51 10.31 -1.23
CA ILE A 34 0.32 10.77 -1.97
C ILE A 34 -0.62 11.55 -1.03
N SER A 35 -0.86 11.04 0.18
CA SER A 35 -1.72 11.70 1.17
C SER A 35 -1.20 13.07 1.64
N ARG A 36 0.12 13.29 1.58
CA ARG A 36 0.79 14.52 2.03
C ARG A 36 0.96 15.54 0.90
N THR A 37 1.16 15.09 -0.33
CA THR A 37 1.48 15.95 -1.47
C THR A 37 0.26 16.30 -2.32
N GLU A 38 -0.80 15.50 -2.25
CA GLU A 38 -2.01 15.69 -3.04
C GLU A 38 -3.25 15.93 -2.18
N SER A 39 -4.42 15.57 -2.70
CA SER A 39 -5.70 15.66 -1.99
C SER A 39 -5.96 14.39 -1.18
N PRO A 40 -6.75 14.45 -0.09
CA PRO A 40 -7.20 13.25 0.63
C PRO A 40 -7.89 12.23 -0.29
N SER A 41 -8.65 12.70 -1.29
CA SER A 41 -9.30 11.86 -2.30
C SER A 41 -8.32 11.16 -3.27
N SER A 42 -7.08 11.65 -3.40
CA SER A 42 -6.06 11.03 -4.24
C SER A 42 -5.64 9.65 -3.71
N VAL A 43 -5.71 9.44 -2.38
CA VAL A 43 -5.38 8.15 -1.77
C VAL A 43 -6.41 7.10 -2.16
N ASP A 44 -7.70 7.43 -2.09
CA ASP A 44 -8.76 6.50 -2.45
C ASP A 44 -8.77 6.21 -3.95
N GLY A 45 -8.57 7.24 -4.78
CA GLY A 45 -8.42 7.07 -6.23
C GLY A 45 -7.22 6.21 -6.61
N PHE A 46 -6.08 6.38 -5.93
CA PHE A 46 -4.92 5.51 -6.13
C PHE A 46 -5.22 4.06 -5.76
N LYS A 47 -5.89 3.83 -4.63
CA LYS A 47 -6.25 2.48 -4.16
C LYS A 47 -7.16 1.77 -5.15
N ASP A 48 -8.21 2.44 -5.60
CA ASP A 48 -9.17 1.89 -6.56
C ASP A 48 -8.52 1.58 -7.90
N HIS A 49 -7.68 2.50 -8.40
CA HIS A 49 -6.95 2.29 -9.65
C HIS A 49 -5.97 1.12 -9.54
N PHE A 50 -5.23 1.02 -8.43
CA PHE A 50 -4.29 -0.08 -8.19
C PHE A 50 -4.98 -1.45 -8.14
N LEU A 51 -6.09 -1.55 -7.39
CA LEU A 51 -6.87 -2.79 -7.30
C LEU A 51 -7.50 -3.16 -8.64
N THR A 52 -7.97 -2.18 -9.40
CA THR A 52 -8.53 -2.40 -10.74
C THR A 52 -7.47 -2.92 -11.71
N ALA A 53 -6.30 -2.28 -11.74
CA ALA A 53 -5.17 -2.70 -12.57
C ALA A 53 -4.70 -4.12 -12.21
N LEU A 54 -4.65 -4.45 -10.92
CA LEU A 54 -4.35 -5.79 -10.43
C LEU A 54 -5.36 -6.83 -10.95
N LYS A 55 -6.66 -6.57 -10.76
CA LYS A 55 -7.74 -7.50 -11.14
C LYS A 55 -7.88 -7.69 -12.65
N ARG A 56 -7.52 -6.67 -13.43
CA ARG A 56 -7.55 -6.72 -14.91
C ARG A 56 -6.34 -7.37 -15.54
N GLY A 57 -5.28 -7.63 -14.77
CA GLY A 57 -4.01 -8.12 -15.29
C GLY A 57 -3.17 -7.04 -15.99
N ASP A 58 -3.47 -5.76 -15.74
CA ASP A 58 -2.63 -4.64 -16.20
C ASP A 58 -1.28 -4.64 -15.42
N ILE A 59 -1.28 -5.24 -14.22
CA ILE A 59 -0.07 -5.64 -13.51
C ILE A 59 0.26 -7.07 -13.96
N ASP A 60 1.45 -7.27 -14.53
CA ASP A 60 1.90 -8.58 -15.00
C ASP A 60 1.98 -9.57 -13.83
N MET A 61 1.00 -10.49 -13.81
CA MET A 61 0.86 -11.57 -12.83
C MET A 61 1.14 -12.93 -13.48
N SER A 62 1.84 -12.97 -14.62
CA SER A 62 2.18 -14.24 -15.30
C SER A 62 3.03 -15.18 -14.44
N LEU A 63 3.53 -14.71 -13.30
CA LEU A 63 4.25 -15.49 -12.28
C LEU A 63 3.32 -16.33 -11.38
N LEU A 64 2.02 -16.06 -11.36
CA LEU A 64 1.06 -16.79 -10.54
C LEU A 64 0.50 -17.93 -11.39
N ASP A 65 1.08 -19.13 -11.21
CA ASP A 65 0.81 -20.33 -12.03
C ASP A 65 -0.67 -20.79 -12.01
N ASP A 66 -1.47 -20.33 -11.05
CA ASP A 66 -2.86 -20.74 -10.91
C ASP A 66 -3.79 -19.64 -10.35
N ALA A 67 -5.07 -19.76 -10.68
CA ALA A 67 -6.12 -18.81 -10.29
C ALA A 67 -6.32 -18.70 -8.78
N LYS A 68 -6.07 -19.76 -7.99
CA LYS A 68 -6.24 -19.70 -6.52
C LYS A 68 -5.14 -18.88 -5.89
N THR A 69 -3.92 -18.99 -6.41
CA THR A 69 -2.79 -18.16 -5.99
C THR A 69 -3.05 -16.70 -6.33
N PHE A 70 -3.63 -16.42 -7.52
CA PHE A 70 -4.08 -15.08 -7.87
C PHE A 70 -5.14 -14.54 -6.88
N ASP A 71 -6.21 -15.29 -6.62
CA ASP A 71 -7.28 -14.86 -5.70
C ASP A 71 -6.74 -14.60 -4.28
N LEU A 72 -5.81 -15.43 -3.81
CA LEU A 72 -5.14 -15.25 -2.53
C LEU A 72 -4.36 -13.93 -2.50
N VAL A 73 -3.58 -13.63 -3.54
CA VAL A 73 -2.81 -12.38 -3.65
C VAL A 73 -3.75 -11.17 -3.67
N VAL A 74 -4.83 -11.22 -4.47
CA VAL A 74 -5.83 -10.14 -4.52
C VAL A 74 -6.43 -9.88 -3.13
N SER A 75 -6.84 -10.92 -2.42
CA SER A 75 -7.43 -10.80 -1.08
C SER A 75 -6.47 -10.16 -0.07
N ILE A 76 -5.19 -10.54 -0.12
CA ILE A 76 -4.15 -9.95 0.75
C ILE A 76 -3.96 -8.47 0.44
N VAL A 77 -3.88 -8.10 -0.85
CA VAL A 77 -3.70 -6.72 -1.29
C VAL A 77 -4.90 -5.85 -0.90
N GLU A 78 -6.13 -6.34 -1.11
CA GLU A 78 -7.34 -5.63 -0.67
C GLU A 78 -7.35 -5.36 0.83
N GLY A 79 -7.02 -6.38 1.63
CA GLY A 79 -6.92 -6.26 3.08
C GLY A 79 -5.83 -5.27 3.52
N ALA A 80 -4.69 -5.24 2.82
CA ALA A 80 -3.62 -4.28 3.04
C ALA A 80 -4.08 -2.84 2.75
N MET A 81 -4.71 -2.62 1.60
CA MET A 81 -5.14 -1.29 1.14
C MET A 81 -6.26 -0.70 2.02
N GLY A 82 -7.13 -1.54 2.58
CA GLY A 82 -8.11 -1.14 3.58
C GLY A 82 -7.49 -0.66 4.91
N ARG A 83 -6.32 -1.18 5.28
CA ARG A 83 -5.61 -0.80 6.53
C ARG A 83 -4.67 0.40 6.38
N MET A 84 -4.28 0.74 5.15
CA MET A 84 -3.38 1.87 4.85
C MET A 84 -4.10 3.23 4.75
N THR A 85 -5.33 3.36 5.25
CA THR A 85 -5.94 4.68 5.42
C THR A 85 -5.18 5.47 6.48
N PRO A 86 -4.72 6.71 6.20
CA PRO A 86 -4.22 7.56 7.26
C PRO A 86 -5.32 7.72 8.30
N GLN A 87 -5.02 7.33 9.54
CA GLN A 87 -5.89 7.68 10.66
C GLN A 87 -6.06 9.21 10.61
N PRO A 88 -7.29 9.75 10.65
CA PRO A 88 -7.48 11.19 10.67
C PRO A 88 -6.63 11.71 11.83
N THR A 89 -5.60 12.49 11.50
CA THR A 89 -4.87 13.24 12.52
C THR A 89 -5.91 14.17 13.07
N ASP A 90 -6.34 13.89 14.31
CA ASP A 90 -7.42 14.61 14.95
C ASP A 90 -7.01 16.09 15.04
N ALA A 91 -7.49 16.89 14.08
CA ALA A 91 -7.24 18.32 14.01
C ALA A 91 -7.77 19.04 15.27
N SER A 92 -8.58 18.37 16.08
CA SER A 92 -9.02 18.83 17.41
C SER A 92 -7.88 18.90 18.43
N GLN A 93 -6.79 18.15 18.24
CA GLN A 93 -5.69 18.10 19.23
C GLN A 93 -4.65 19.22 19.05
N VAL A 94 -4.52 19.80 17.84
CA VAL A 94 -3.55 20.87 17.56
C VAL A 94 -4.06 22.25 18.03
N MET A 95 -5.38 22.43 18.11
CA MET A 95 -6.01 23.68 18.59
C MET A 95 -6.02 23.81 20.12
N ALA A 96 -5.94 22.71 20.87
CA ALA A 96 -5.96 22.73 22.33
C ALA A 96 -4.63 23.20 22.95
N SER A 97 -3.51 23.07 22.24
CA SER A 97 -2.18 23.43 22.75
C SER A 97 -1.81 24.91 22.56
N HIS A 98 -2.55 25.68 21.75
CA HIS A 98 -2.24 27.09 21.48
C HIS A 98 -3.06 28.11 22.30
N VAL A 99 -4.09 27.68 23.04
CA VAL A 99 -4.98 28.59 23.79
C VAL A 99 -4.56 28.80 25.25
N THR A 100 -3.62 28.01 25.79
CA THR A 100 -3.29 28.07 27.24
C THR A 100 -2.11 28.99 27.59
N LEU A 101 -1.55 29.75 26.64
CA LEU A 101 -0.43 30.68 26.91
C LEU A 101 -0.80 32.16 26.66
N ARG A 102 -2.01 32.57 27.05
CA ARG A 102 -2.37 34.00 27.22
C ARG A 102 -3.40 34.17 28.34
N ARG A 103 -2.97 34.05 29.60
CA ARG A 103 -3.53 34.79 30.73
C ARG A 103 -2.44 35.10 31.72
#